data_AF-A0A971LGR9-F1
#
_entry.id   AF-A0A971LGR9-F1
#
_cell.length_a   1.000
_cell.length_b   1.000
_cell.length_c   1.000
_cell.angle_alpha   90.00
_cell.angle_beta   90.00
_cell.angle_gamma   90.00
#
_symmetry.space_group_name_H-M   'P 1'
#
loop_
_entity.id
_entity.type
_entity.pdbx_description
1 polymer ?
#
loop_
_entity_poly.entity_id
_entity_poly.type
_entity_poly.pdbx_seq_one_letter_code
_entity_poly.pdbx_strand_id
1 'polypeptide(L)'
;MIPVLIITIITTILLAVSDIMSLLSASGLVLACLISIVVIVWRWLQRRRLLSIRIHQCQAGWGSNVQHLGGLPLPLETQGLLLLTENELMFESDHLTQSINLGSLVSVLPLSGEQLRSLPDASICAIMGSKRCQSLVTAREHVRRSAGSLKKSTILLLHYQEGWQAAQTMSMVILALEQKPMQTRMLLENEQIKQIIRSYRPANLKSSTSKQIGSNNSQAKSRVLKTK
;
A
#
# COMPACT_ATOMS: atom_id res chain seq x y z
N MET A 1 2.79 -16.87 -4.70
CA MET A 1 3.39 -17.63 -5.83
C MET A 1 4.09 -18.90 -5.38
N ILE A 2 5.07 -18.85 -4.46
CA ILE A 2 5.72 -20.06 -3.89
C ILE A 2 4.72 -21.13 -3.40
N PRO A 3 3.68 -20.82 -2.60
CA PRO A 3 2.73 -21.85 -2.15
C PRO A 3 1.95 -22.49 -3.29
N VAL A 4 1.65 -21.73 -4.35
CA VAL A 4 0.98 -22.26 -5.55
C VAL A 4 1.88 -23.28 -6.24
N LEU A 5 3.17 -22.94 -6.44
CA LEU A 5 4.15 -23.87 -7.04
C LEU A 5 4.31 -25.15 -6.22
N ILE A 6 4.32 -25.05 -4.88
CA ILE A 6 4.37 -26.23 -4.00
C ILE A 6 3.13 -27.11 -4.20
N ILE A 7 1.93 -26.51 -4.24
CA ILE A 7 0.69 -27.26 -4.52
C ILE A 7 0.74 -27.91 -5.90
N THR A 8 1.27 -27.22 -6.92
CA THR A 8 1.44 -27.78 -8.26
C THR A 8 2.38 -28.99 -8.23
N ILE A 9 3.50 -28.93 -7.50
CA ILE A 9 4.43 -30.06 -7.35
C ILE A 9 3.71 -31.26 -6.70
N ILE A 10 3.00 -31.04 -5.59
CA ILE A 10 2.31 -32.11 -4.85
C ILE A 10 1.22 -32.76 -5.73
N THR A 11 0.41 -31.95 -6.41
CA THR A 11 -0.65 -32.45 -7.30
C THR A 11 -0.08 -33.22 -8.50
N THR A 12 1.03 -32.75 -9.08
CA THR A 12 1.73 -33.43 -10.17
C THR A 12 2.24 -34.80 -9.73
N ILE A 13 2.81 -34.90 -8.52
CA ILE A 13 3.28 -36.18 -7.95
C ILE A 13 2.11 -37.14 -7.73
N LEU A 14 1.00 -36.67 -7.16
CA LEU A 14 -0.19 -37.50 -6.91
C LEU A 14 -0.80 -38.05 -8.21
N LEU A 15 -0.86 -37.23 -9.27
CA LEU A 15 -1.35 -37.65 -10.58
C LEU A 15 -0.44 -38.69 -11.24
N ALA A 16 0.87 -38.58 -11.05
CA ALA A 16 1.83 -39.56 -11.55
C ALA A 16 1.73 -40.91 -10.80
N VAL A 17 1.56 -40.88 -9.47
CA VAL A 17 1.38 -42.09 -8.65
C VAL A 17 0.06 -42.81 -8.96
N SER A 18 -0.96 -42.07 -9.40
CA SER A 18 -2.26 -42.62 -9.78
C SER A 18 -2.32 -43.13 -11.22
N ASP A 19 -1.19 -43.16 -11.95
CA ASP A 19 -1.08 -43.50 -13.37
C ASP A 19 -1.97 -42.67 -14.33
N ILE A 20 -2.49 -41.52 -13.86
CA ILE A 20 -3.31 -40.61 -14.67
C ILE A 20 -2.41 -39.82 -15.63
N MET A 21 -1.16 -39.58 -15.26
CA MET A 21 -0.21 -38.75 -16.00
C MET A 21 1.11 -39.48 -16.24
N SER A 22 1.69 -39.33 -17.43
CA SER A 22 2.95 -40.01 -17.78
C SER A 22 4.12 -39.53 -16.93
N LEU A 23 5.02 -40.44 -16.53
CA LEU A 23 6.17 -40.13 -15.68
C LEU A 23 7.10 -39.06 -16.29
N LEU A 24 7.23 -39.05 -17.63
CA LEU A 24 7.99 -38.06 -18.38
C LEU A 24 7.39 -36.65 -18.26
N SER A 25 6.07 -36.51 -18.37
CA SER A 25 5.42 -35.20 -18.20
C SER A 25 5.44 -34.73 -16.74
N ALA A 26 5.28 -35.65 -15.79
CA ALA A 26 5.39 -35.36 -14.36
C ALA A 26 6.77 -34.82 -13.97
N SER A 27 7.83 -35.52 -14.38
CA SER A 27 9.21 -35.09 -14.11
C SER A 27 9.54 -33.73 -14.73
N GLY A 28 9.08 -33.46 -15.97
CA GLY A 28 9.24 -32.15 -16.61
C GLY A 28 8.56 -31.02 -15.85
N LEU A 29 7.31 -31.22 -15.42
CA LEU A 29 6.54 -30.23 -14.63
C LEU A 29 7.18 -29.94 -13.28
N VAL A 30 7.60 -30.99 -12.56
CA VAL A 30 8.28 -30.84 -11.26
C VAL A 30 9.59 -30.08 -11.43
N LEU A 31 10.39 -30.42 -12.45
CA LEU A 31 11.65 -29.72 -12.72
C LEU A 31 11.42 -28.24 -13.05
N ALA A 32 10.43 -27.92 -13.89
CA ALA A 32 10.07 -26.54 -14.21
C ALA A 32 9.61 -25.75 -12.98
N CYS A 33 8.84 -26.37 -12.08
CA CYS A 33 8.43 -25.75 -10.83
C CYS A 33 9.62 -25.49 -9.91
N LEU A 34 10.56 -26.44 -9.77
CA LEU A 34 11.77 -26.28 -8.98
C LEU A 34 12.66 -25.15 -9.51
N ILE A 35 12.89 -25.10 -10.83
CA ILE A 35 13.62 -24.00 -11.47
C ILE A 35 12.94 -22.66 -11.17
N SER A 36 11.61 -22.60 -11.30
CA SER A 36 10.83 -21.39 -10.99
C SER A 36 10.99 -20.95 -9.54
N ILE A 37 10.98 -21.89 -8.59
CA ILE A 37 11.22 -21.60 -7.16
C ILE A 37 12.62 -21.02 -6.97
N VAL A 38 13.65 -21.66 -7.54
CA VAL A 38 15.04 -21.18 -7.45
C VAL A 38 15.17 -19.77 -8.01
N VAL A 39 14.59 -19.48 -9.18
CA VAL A 39 14.61 -18.14 -9.79
C VAL A 39 13.90 -17.11 -8.91
N ILE A 40 12.74 -17.45 -8.34
CA ILE A 40 11.99 -16.55 -7.45
C ILE A 40 12.80 -16.24 -6.19
N VAL A 41 13.36 -17.26 -5.54
CA VAL A 41 14.17 -17.12 -4.32
C VAL A 41 15.44 -16.31 -4.61
N TRP A 42 16.13 -16.61 -5.72
CA TRP A 42 17.32 -15.87 -6.14
C TRP A 42 17.02 -14.39 -6.39
N ARG A 43 15.96 -14.08 -7.14
CA ARG A 43 15.53 -12.70 -7.38
C ARG A 43 15.18 -11.96 -6.09
N TRP A 44 14.51 -12.63 -5.16
CA TRP A 44 14.18 -12.05 -3.86
C TRP A 44 15.42 -11.77 -3.02
N LEU A 45 16.39 -12.70 -3.00
CA LEU A 45 17.68 -12.51 -2.33
C LEU A 45 18.47 -11.35 -2.95
N GLN A 46 18.54 -11.27 -4.27
CA GLN A 46 19.19 -10.16 -4.97
C GLN A 46 18.56 -8.81 -4.61
N ARG A 47 17.22 -8.71 -4.63
CA ARG A 47 16.51 -7.48 -4.23
C ARG A 47 16.83 -7.07 -2.79
N ARG A 48 16.87 -8.03 -1.86
CA ARG A 48 17.24 -7.75 -0.47
C ARG A 48 18.67 -7.27 -0.31
N ARG A 49 19.61 -7.89 -1.02
CA ARG A 49 21.03 -7.47 -1.01
C ARG A 49 21.19 -6.07 -1.59
N LEU A 50 20.57 -5.80 -2.73
CA LEU A 50 20.61 -4.49 -3.37
C LEU A 50 20.07 -3.41 -2.43
N LEU A 51 18.89 -3.64 -1.82
CA LEU A 51 18.31 -2.71 -0.85
C LEU A 51 19.28 -2.44 0.31
N SER A 52 19.90 -3.48 0.89
CA SER A 52 20.86 -3.33 1.98
C SER A 52 22.06 -2.49 1.57
N ILE A 53 22.62 -2.74 0.38
CA ILE A 53 23.77 -1.99 -0.16
C ILE A 53 23.38 -0.54 -0.38
N ARG A 54 22.23 -0.26 -1.00
CA ARG A 54 21.77 1.11 -1.27
C ARG A 54 21.48 1.88 0.01
N ILE A 55 20.89 1.24 1.01
CA ILE A 55 20.69 1.84 2.34
C ILE A 55 22.04 2.33 2.92
N HIS A 56 23.10 1.54 2.82
CA HIS A 56 24.42 1.93 3.32
C HIS A 56 25.09 3.01 2.45
N GLN A 57 24.99 2.89 1.12
CA GLN A 57 25.57 3.86 0.18
C GLN A 57 24.95 5.25 0.31
N CYS A 58 23.63 5.31 0.48
CA CYS A 58 22.88 6.56 0.60
C CYS A 58 22.79 7.05 2.05
N GLN A 59 23.43 6.37 3.01
CA GLN A 59 23.31 6.64 4.45
C GLN A 59 21.83 6.76 4.89
N ALA A 60 20.98 5.93 4.28
CA ALA A 60 19.55 5.97 4.54
C ALA A 60 19.26 5.30 5.89
N GLY A 61 18.47 5.95 6.75
CA GLY A 61 17.99 5.33 7.99
C GLY A 61 16.91 4.27 7.75
N TRP A 62 16.30 4.29 6.56
CA TRP A 62 15.25 3.37 6.16
C TRP A 62 15.20 3.15 4.65
N GLY A 63 14.75 1.97 4.24
CA GLY A 63 14.47 1.69 2.83
C GLY A 63 13.46 0.57 2.63
N SER A 64 12.68 0.66 1.56
CA SER A 64 11.73 -0.39 1.17
C SER A 64 11.54 -0.46 -0.34
N ASN A 65 11.12 -1.63 -0.84
CA ASN A 65 10.68 -1.74 -2.21
C ASN A 65 9.30 -1.12 -2.34
N VAL A 66 9.13 -0.31 -3.38
CA VAL A 66 7.87 0.34 -3.70
C VAL A 66 7.53 0.12 -5.16
N GLN A 67 6.26 0.30 -5.46
CA GLN A 67 5.75 0.32 -6.82
C GLN A 67 5.06 1.66 -7.05
N HIS A 68 5.58 2.46 -7.96
CA HIS A 68 4.94 3.68 -8.39
C HIS A 68 3.66 3.32 -9.17
N LEU A 69 2.50 3.83 -8.75
CA LEU A 69 1.20 3.50 -9.35
C LEU A 69 0.79 4.45 -10.50
N GLY A 70 1.76 5.14 -11.09
CA GLY A 70 1.55 6.10 -12.17
C GLY A 70 1.23 7.51 -11.66
N GLY A 71 1.59 8.51 -12.47
CA GLY A 71 1.52 9.93 -12.13
C GLY A 71 2.76 10.68 -12.60
N LEU A 72 2.79 12.00 -12.52
CA LEU A 72 4.04 12.72 -12.78
C LEU A 72 5.02 12.46 -11.62
N PRO A 73 6.31 12.18 -11.90
CA PRO A 73 6.98 12.25 -13.21
C PRO A 73 6.95 10.97 -14.06
N LEU A 74 6.52 9.83 -13.53
CA LEU A 74 6.51 8.53 -14.23
C LEU A 74 5.10 8.11 -14.70
N PRO A 75 4.75 8.28 -15.98
CA PRO A 75 3.41 7.97 -16.48
C PRO A 75 3.06 6.47 -16.38
N LEU A 76 4.07 5.61 -16.20
CA LEU A 76 3.93 4.16 -16.14
C LEU A 76 4.21 3.60 -14.74
N GLU A 77 3.56 2.47 -14.46
CA GLU A 77 3.78 1.68 -13.26
C GLU A 77 5.22 1.17 -13.24
N THR A 78 5.99 1.57 -12.23
CA THR A 78 7.43 1.31 -12.18
C THR A 78 7.80 0.76 -10.81
N GLN A 79 8.52 -0.37 -10.78
CA GLN A 79 9.10 -0.88 -9.53
C GLN A 79 10.35 -0.09 -9.17
N GLY A 80 10.54 0.13 -7.87
CA GLY A 80 11.68 0.89 -7.38
C GLY A 80 11.96 0.68 -5.90
N LEU A 81 12.94 1.43 -5.42
CA LEU A 81 13.37 1.52 -4.04
C LEU A 81 12.98 2.90 -3.53
N LEU A 82 12.34 2.94 -2.36
CA LEU A 82 12.15 4.16 -1.61
C LEU A 82 13.15 4.15 -0.45
N LEU A 83 14.00 5.16 -0.38
CA LEU A 83 15.01 5.35 0.64
C LEU A 83 14.71 6.65 1.38
N LEU A 84 14.87 6.63 2.70
CA LEU A 84 14.75 7.81 3.54
C LEU A 84 16.13 8.12 4.14
N THR A 85 16.67 9.27 3.78
CA THR A 85 17.88 9.84 4.38
C THR A 85 17.47 10.90 5.42
N GLU A 86 18.44 11.59 6.03
CA GLU A 86 18.17 12.61 7.06
C GLU A 86 17.39 13.82 6.53
N ASN A 87 17.55 14.16 5.24
CA ASN A 87 17.03 15.40 4.64
C ASN A 87 16.14 15.17 3.41
N GLU A 88 16.14 13.96 2.84
CA GLU A 88 15.41 13.68 1.61
C GLU A 88 14.80 12.28 1.58
N LEU A 89 13.73 12.17 0.81
CA LEU A 89 13.10 10.94 0.42
C LEU A 89 13.47 10.66 -1.04
N MET A 90 14.19 9.58 -1.28
CA MET A 90 14.67 9.19 -2.61
C MET A 90 13.87 8.02 -3.15
N PHE A 91 13.30 8.18 -4.33
CA PHE A 91 12.73 7.11 -5.13
C PHE A 91 13.71 6.75 -6.25
N GLU A 92 14.17 5.50 -6.29
CA GLU A 92 15.05 4.97 -7.32
C GLU A 92 14.36 3.86 -8.10
N SER A 93 14.34 3.98 -9.41
CA SER A 93 13.90 2.95 -10.35
C SER A 93 14.94 2.78 -11.44
N ASP A 94 14.80 1.74 -12.26
CA ASP A 94 15.72 1.46 -13.37
C ASP A 94 15.81 2.61 -14.39
N HIS A 95 14.80 3.50 -14.43
CA HIS A 95 14.68 4.57 -15.43
C HIS A 95 14.77 5.98 -14.85
N LEU A 96 14.59 6.12 -13.53
CA LEU A 96 14.51 7.42 -12.88
C LEU A 96 14.96 7.32 -11.43
N THR A 97 15.80 8.27 -11.04
CA THR A 97 16.04 8.61 -9.63
C THR A 97 15.41 9.97 -9.36
N GLN A 98 14.55 10.03 -8.34
CA GLN A 98 13.90 11.24 -7.90
C GLN A 98 14.16 11.45 -6.42
N SER A 99 14.74 12.59 -6.06
CA SER A 99 14.88 13.01 -4.66
C SER A 99 13.87 14.09 -4.32
N ILE A 100 13.25 13.95 -3.16
CA ILE A 100 12.27 14.89 -2.60
C ILE A 100 12.83 15.36 -1.27
N ASN A 101 13.15 16.64 -1.17
CA ASN A 101 13.59 17.22 0.11
C ASN A 101 12.44 17.11 1.14
N LEU A 102 12.73 16.66 2.35
CA LEU A 102 11.72 16.55 3.40
C LEU A 102 11.10 17.90 3.76
N GLY A 103 11.87 19.00 3.63
CA GLY A 103 11.37 20.36 3.81
C GLY A 103 10.41 20.84 2.71
N SER A 104 10.39 20.20 1.54
CA SER A 104 9.42 20.51 0.48
C SER A 104 8.20 19.59 0.49
N LEU A 105 8.16 18.62 1.40
CA LEU A 105 7.05 17.69 1.57
C LEU A 105 5.90 18.40 2.32
N VAL A 106 4.77 18.56 1.65
CA VAL A 106 3.61 19.31 2.16
C VAL A 106 2.67 18.41 2.96
N SER A 107 2.45 17.18 2.47
CA SER A 107 1.59 16.22 3.15
C SER A 107 1.90 14.79 2.71
N VAL A 108 1.83 13.87 3.67
CA VAL A 108 1.89 12.42 3.43
C VAL A 108 0.56 11.81 3.86
N LEU A 109 -0.10 11.09 2.95
CA LEU A 109 -1.34 10.39 3.27
C LEU A 109 -1.17 8.89 3.02
N PRO A 110 -1.02 8.09 4.08
CA PRO A 110 -1.07 6.64 3.97
C PRO A 110 -2.53 6.17 3.83
N LEU A 111 -2.82 5.43 2.77
CA LEU A 111 -4.11 4.77 2.53
C LEU A 111 -3.90 3.28 2.28
N SER A 112 -4.88 2.44 2.60
CA SER A 112 -4.91 1.09 2.04
C SER A 112 -5.37 1.13 0.58
N GLY A 113 -5.07 0.10 -0.21
CA GLY A 113 -5.63 -0.04 -1.56
C GLY A 113 -7.15 -0.04 -1.58
N GLU A 114 -7.79 -0.62 -0.56
CA GLU A 114 -9.26 -0.56 -0.40
C GLU A 114 -9.78 0.86 -0.14
N GLN A 115 -9.05 1.66 0.66
CA GLN A 115 -9.38 3.06 0.89
C GLN A 115 -9.20 3.90 -0.39
N LEU A 116 -8.11 3.72 -1.14
CA LEU A 116 -7.91 4.43 -2.41
C LEU A 116 -9.03 4.11 -3.42
N ARG A 117 -9.52 2.87 -3.43
CA ARG A 117 -10.62 2.44 -4.30
C ARG A 117 -11.97 3.03 -3.89
N SER A 118 -12.24 3.13 -2.59
CA SER A 118 -13.56 3.51 -2.06
C SER A 118 -13.73 5.03 -1.88
N LEU A 119 -12.65 5.74 -1.56
CA LEU A 119 -12.70 7.18 -1.32
C LEU A 119 -12.79 7.96 -2.63
N PRO A 120 -13.65 8.98 -2.73
CA PRO A 120 -13.72 9.84 -3.90
C PRO A 120 -12.49 10.75 -3.99
N ASP A 121 -12.05 11.04 -5.23
CA ASP A 121 -10.85 11.86 -5.48
C ASP A 121 -10.95 13.23 -4.84
N ALA A 122 -12.14 13.83 -4.82
CA ALA A 122 -12.37 15.13 -4.18
C ALA A 122 -12.01 15.11 -2.68
N SER A 123 -12.32 14.03 -1.96
CA SER A 123 -11.95 13.90 -0.55
C SER A 123 -10.45 13.73 -0.37
N ILE A 124 -9.81 12.90 -1.20
CA ILE A 124 -8.35 12.68 -1.15
C ILE A 124 -7.63 14.00 -1.45
N CYS A 125 -8.02 14.69 -2.52
CA CYS A 125 -7.48 15.99 -2.90
C CYS A 125 -7.69 17.05 -1.79
N ALA A 126 -8.89 17.10 -1.18
CA ALA A 126 -9.16 18.01 -0.07
C ALA A 126 -8.26 17.74 1.14
N ILE A 127 -8.06 16.47 1.51
CA ILE A 127 -7.14 16.09 2.61
C ILE A 127 -5.72 16.46 2.25
N MET A 128 -5.30 16.32 1.00
CA MET A 128 -3.95 16.65 0.55
C MET A 128 -3.74 18.15 0.30
N GLY A 129 -4.81 18.96 0.30
CA GLY A 129 -4.75 20.38 -0.05
C GLY A 129 -4.47 20.64 -1.53
N SER A 130 -4.75 19.66 -2.41
CA SER A 130 -4.56 19.77 -3.86
C SER A 130 -5.90 20.02 -4.57
N LYS A 131 -5.89 20.77 -5.68
CA LYS A 131 -7.11 21.12 -6.42
C LYS A 131 -7.60 20.00 -7.33
N ARG A 132 -6.70 19.25 -8.01
CA ARG A 132 -7.01 18.07 -8.84
C ARG A 132 -5.75 17.22 -9.05
N CYS A 133 -5.86 15.90 -8.99
CA CYS A 133 -4.77 14.98 -9.31
C CYS A 133 -5.25 13.91 -10.30
N GLN A 134 -4.82 14.03 -11.57
CA GLN A 134 -5.09 12.99 -12.59
C GLN A 134 -4.40 11.65 -12.23
N SER A 135 -3.30 11.70 -11.49
CA SER A 135 -2.58 10.52 -10.99
C SER A 135 -3.44 9.59 -10.12
N LEU A 136 -4.44 10.13 -9.40
CA LEU A 136 -5.34 9.32 -8.58
C LEU A 136 -6.22 8.38 -9.40
N VAL A 137 -6.67 8.83 -10.58
CA VAL A 137 -7.51 8.03 -11.48
C VAL A 137 -6.71 6.83 -11.98
N THR A 138 -5.49 7.07 -12.45
CA THR A 138 -4.56 6.03 -12.91
C THR A 138 -4.25 5.05 -11.78
N ALA A 139 -3.86 5.55 -10.61
CA ALA A 139 -3.55 4.71 -9.46
C ALA A 139 -4.75 3.86 -9.01
N ARG A 140 -5.96 4.42 -9.01
CA ARG A 140 -7.18 3.67 -8.66
C ARG A 140 -7.46 2.56 -9.67
N GLU A 141 -7.27 2.82 -10.96
CA GLU A 141 -7.45 1.80 -12.00
C GLU A 141 -6.42 0.66 -11.86
N HIS A 142 -5.16 0.98 -11.51
CA HIS A 142 -4.16 -0.04 -11.18
C HIS A 142 -4.56 -0.89 -9.96
N VAL A 143 -5.04 -0.26 -8.89
CA VAL A 143 -5.55 -0.99 -7.70
C VAL A 143 -6.80 -1.81 -8.03
N ARG A 144 -7.63 -1.37 -8.98
CA ARG A 144 -8.82 -2.09 -9.43
C ARG A 144 -8.46 -3.35 -10.21
N ARG A 145 -7.47 -3.27 -11.11
CA ARG A 145 -7.04 -4.37 -11.99
C ARG A 145 -6.13 -5.38 -11.32
N SER A 146 -5.41 -4.98 -10.27
CA SER A 146 -4.47 -5.86 -9.57
C SER A 146 -5.16 -6.95 -8.76
N ALA A 147 -4.62 -8.17 -8.88
CA ALA A 147 -5.15 -9.41 -8.29
C ALA A 147 -4.86 -9.52 -6.77
N GLY A 148 -5.30 -8.52 -6.00
CA GLY A 148 -5.35 -8.56 -4.53
C GLY A 148 -4.08 -8.15 -3.78
N SER A 149 -2.89 -8.20 -4.39
CA SER A 149 -1.64 -7.77 -3.74
C SER A 149 -1.66 -6.28 -3.36
N LEU A 150 -2.08 -5.41 -4.29
CA LEU A 150 -2.17 -3.97 -4.07
C LEU A 150 -3.36 -3.55 -3.19
N LYS A 151 -4.38 -4.41 -3.04
CA LYS A 151 -5.52 -4.09 -2.16
C LYS A 151 -5.11 -4.07 -0.69
N LYS A 152 -4.19 -4.97 -0.33
CA LYS A 152 -3.64 -5.14 1.03
C LYS A 152 -2.34 -4.35 1.26
N SER A 153 -1.79 -3.70 0.24
CA SER A 153 -0.63 -2.82 0.41
C SER A 153 -1.02 -1.47 0.99
N THR A 154 -0.09 -0.86 1.73
CA THR A 154 -0.17 0.55 2.07
C THR A 154 0.28 1.37 0.87
N ILE A 155 -0.59 2.27 0.42
CA ILE A 155 -0.33 3.25 -0.62
C ILE A 155 0.00 4.56 0.06
N LEU A 156 1.18 5.10 -0.20
CA LEU A 156 1.60 6.42 0.21
C LEU A 156 1.29 7.40 -0.91
N LEU A 157 0.52 8.42 -0.58
CA LEU A 157 0.37 9.59 -1.42
C LEU A 157 1.28 10.67 -0.85
N LEU A 158 2.28 11.05 -1.63
CA LEU A 158 3.27 12.07 -1.29
C LEU A 158 2.95 13.32 -2.08
N HIS A 159 2.76 14.43 -1.37
CA HIS A 159 2.54 15.73 -1.98
C HIS A 159 3.67 16.65 -1.59
N TYR A 160 4.39 17.14 -2.58
CA TYR A 160 5.57 17.97 -2.40
C TYR A 160 5.56 19.13 -3.37
N GLN A 161 6.35 20.13 -3.03
CA GLN A 161 6.56 21.33 -3.81
C GLN A 161 7.88 21.24 -4.57
N GLU A 162 7.83 21.48 -5.89
CA GLU A 162 9.00 21.36 -6.76
C GLU A 162 9.50 22.76 -7.14
N GLY A 163 10.71 23.11 -6.69
CA GLY A 163 11.42 24.34 -7.05
C GLY A 163 11.08 25.60 -6.22
N TRP A 164 11.90 26.64 -6.40
CA TRP A 164 11.79 27.95 -5.74
C TRP A 164 10.63 28.81 -6.31
N GLN A 165 10.04 28.42 -7.45
CA GLN A 165 8.79 28.98 -7.97
C GLN A 165 7.58 28.32 -7.29
N ALA A 166 7.63 28.34 -5.96
CA ALA A 166 6.82 27.65 -4.96
C ALA A 166 5.34 28.11 -4.90
N ALA A 167 4.68 28.36 -6.02
CA ALA A 167 3.28 28.80 -6.02
C ALA A 167 2.35 28.00 -6.95
N GLN A 168 2.87 27.30 -7.97
CA GLN A 168 1.97 26.83 -9.05
C GLN A 168 2.08 25.37 -9.47
N THR A 169 3.18 24.66 -9.21
CA THR A 169 3.32 23.23 -9.56
C THR A 169 3.48 22.38 -8.31
N MET A 170 2.35 21.94 -7.78
CA MET A 170 2.29 20.92 -6.74
C MET A 170 2.30 19.54 -7.39
N SER A 171 3.31 18.73 -7.07
CA SER A 171 3.49 17.39 -7.63
C SER A 171 3.04 16.33 -6.62
N MET A 172 2.32 15.31 -7.10
CA MET A 172 1.84 14.19 -6.27
C MET A 172 2.38 12.88 -6.81
N VAL A 173 3.10 12.15 -5.96
CA VAL A 173 3.66 10.83 -6.25
C VAL A 173 2.90 9.78 -5.44
N ILE A 174 2.49 8.70 -6.10
CA ILE A 174 1.69 7.64 -5.49
C ILE A 174 2.50 6.34 -5.50
N LEU A 175 2.86 5.86 -4.31
CA LEU A 175 3.71 4.69 -4.11
C LEU A 175 2.96 3.61 -3.35
N ALA A 176 2.88 2.41 -3.90
CA ALA A 176 2.49 1.22 -3.15
C ALA A 176 3.72 0.61 -2.48
N LEU A 177 3.70 0.50 -1.16
CA LEU A 177 4.72 -0.19 -0.39
C LEU A 177 4.52 -1.71 -0.47
N GLU A 178 5.62 -2.44 -0.67
CA GLU A 178 5.59 -3.89 -0.56
C GLU A 178 5.25 -4.29 0.89
N GLN A 179 4.30 -5.21 1.07
CA GLN A 179 3.63 -5.54 2.34
C GLN A 179 4.60 -5.96 3.46
N LYS A 180 5.12 -4.99 4.21
CA LYS A 180 5.86 -5.19 5.46
C LYS A 180 5.38 -4.17 6.49
N PRO A 181 4.40 -4.52 7.34
CA PRO A 181 3.78 -3.57 8.27
C PRO A 181 4.80 -2.90 9.20
N MET A 182 5.86 -3.62 9.59
CA MET A 182 6.96 -3.06 10.38
C MET A 182 7.77 -2.00 9.63
N GLN A 183 8.08 -2.21 8.36
CA GLN A 183 8.83 -1.22 7.57
C GLN A 183 7.99 0.03 7.33
N THR A 184 6.72 -0.13 6.98
CA THR A 184 5.80 1.00 6.84
C THR A 184 5.65 1.76 8.15
N ARG A 185 5.55 1.05 9.29
CA ARG A 185 5.45 1.68 10.60
C ARG A 185 6.69 2.50 10.96
N MET A 186 7.89 1.98 10.70
CA MET A 186 9.15 2.72 10.92
C MET A 186 9.21 4.02 10.09
N LEU A 187 8.72 4.00 8.86
CA LEU A 187 8.63 5.20 8.02
C LEU A 187 7.66 6.22 8.63
N LEU A 188 6.48 5.76 9.04
CA LEU A 188 5.41 6.64 9.57
C LEU A 188 5.72 7.15 10.99
N GLU A 189 6.56 6.45 11.75
CA GLU A 189 7.01 6.85 13.08
C GLU A 189 8.24 7.77 13.05
N ASN A 190 8.84 8.02 11.87
CA ASN A 190 9.91 9.01 11.73
C ASN A 190 9.39 10.41 12.10
N GLU A 191 10.06 11.09 13.02
CA GLU A 191 9.59 12.37 13.59
C GLU A 191 9.35 13.47 12.55
N GLN A 192 10.17 13.55 11.49
CA GLN A 192 9.98 14.55 10.42
C GLN A 192 8.73 14.24 9.59
N ILE A 193 8.53 12.97 9.24
CA ILE A 193 7.38 12.54 8.44
C ILE A 193 6.09 12.62 9.27
N LYS A 194 6.15 12.22 10.54
CA LYS A 194 5.01 12.17 11.47
C LYS A 194 4.29 13.51 11.64
N GLN A 195 5.02 14.62 11.59
CA GLN A 195 4.44 15.97 11.64
C GLN A 195 3.65 16.33 10.37
N ILE A 196 3.98 15.70 9.25
CA ILE A 196 3.45 15.99 7.91
C ILE A 196 2.38 14.95 7.50
N ILE A 197 2.28 13.84 8.24
CA ILE A 197 1.26 12.82 8.01
C ILE A 197 -0.13 13.41 8.26
N ARG A 198 -0.96 13.34 7.22
CA ARG A 198 -2.40 13.54 7.34
C ARG A 198 -3.05 12.19 7.51
N SER A 199 -3.78 12.00 8.60
CA SER A 199 -4.56 10.78 8.79
C SER A 199 -5.96 10.97 8.22
N TYR A 200 -6.39 10.02 7.39
CA TYR A 200 -7.80 9.94 7.05
C TYR A 200 -8.56 9.34 8.22
N ARG A 201 -9.34 10.17 8.92
CA ARG A 201 -10.33 9.72 9.89
C ARG A 201 -11.71 9.81 9.22
N PRO A 202 -12.38 8.69 8.89
CA PRO A 202 -13.71 8.76 8.31
C PRO A 202 -14.64 9.47 9.30
N ALA A 203 -15.35 10.50 8.83
CA ALA A 203 -16.23 11.32 9.65
C ALA A 203 -17.48 10.59 10.21
N ASN A 204 -17.61 9.28 9.96
CA ASN A 204 -18.78 8.48 10.35
C ASN A 204 -18.40 7.09 10.87
N LEU A 205 -17.63 7.05 11.95
CA LEU A 205 -17.82 6.04 12.99
C LEU A 205 -18.50 6.74 14.16
N LYS A 206 -19.80 7.04 13.99
CA LYS A 206 -20.67 7.19 15.15
C LYS A 206 -20.59 5.86 15.88
N SER A 207 -19.99 5.88 17.07
CA SER A 207 -20.06 4.81 18.05
C SER A 207 -21.54 4.50 18.31
N SER A 208 -22.11 3.56 17.56
CA SER A 208 -23.37 2.91 17.88
C SER A 208 -23.12 1.90 19.00
N THR A 209 -22.76 2.40 20.17
CA THR A 209 -22.67 1.64 21.42
C THR A 209 -22.89 2.60 22.60
N SER A 210 -24.02 3.30 22.60
CA SER A 210 -24.60 3.88 23.82
C SER A 210 -26.04 4.34 23.59
N LYS A 211 -26.98 3.39 23.53
CA LYS A 211 -28.40 3.63 23.90
C LYS A 211 -29.22 2.34 23.85
N GLN A 212 -29.11 1.56 24.92
CA GLN A 212 -30.01 0.51 25.42
C GLN A 212 -29.17 -0.16 26.53
N ILE A 213 -29.43 -0.07 27.82
CA ILE A 213 -30.67 -0.12 28.59
C ILE A 213 -30.38 0.64 29.90
N GLY A 214 -31.23 1.60 30.25
CA GLY A 214 -31.04 2.43 31.44
C GLY A 214 -32.15 3.45 31.60
N SER A 215 -33.39 2.99 31.56
CA SER A 215 -34.55 3.79 31.98
C SER A 215 -35.70 2.85 32.33
N ASN A 216 -35.53 2.10 33.42
CA ASN A 216 -36.64 1.60 34.21
C ASN A 216 -36.52 2.26 35.57
N ASN A 217 -37.06 3.48 35.71
CA ASN A 217 -37.88 3.78 36.88
C ASN A 217 -38.65 5.09 36.76
N SER A 218 -39.90 5.00 37.20
CA SER A 218 -40.72 6.05 37.81
C SER A 218 -41.18 7.24 36.95
N GLN A 219 -42.40 7.11 36.41
CA GLN A 219 -43.54 8.05 36.48
C GLN A 219 -44.58 7.55 35.43
N ALA A 220 -45.87 7.38 35.66
CA ALA A 220 -46.76 7.99 36.62
C ALA A 220 -48.00 7.11 36.89
N LYS A 221 -48.46 7.15 38.14
CA LYS A 221 -49.84 6.86 38.53
C LYS A 221 -50.81 7.85 37.86
N SER A 222 -52.04 7.38 37.63
CA SER A 222 -53.31 8.13 37.69
C SER A 222 -54.08 8.34 36.38
N ARG A 223 -55.12 7.50 36.20
CA ARG A 223 -56.51 7.82 35.77
C ARG A 223 -57.23 6.46 35.57
N VAL A 224 -58.02 5.93 36.51
CA VAL A 224 -59.41 6.28 36.89
C VAL A 224 -60.40 6.15 35.72
N LEU A 225 -61.19 5.07 35.80
CA LEU A 225 -62.58 4.84 35.36
C LEU A 225 -62.95 4.91 33.85
N LYS A 226 -63.43 3.80 33.28
CA LYS A 226 -64.86 3.40 33.22
C LYS A 226 -65.09 2.19 32.30
N THR A 227 -66.25 1.55 32.50
CA THR A 227 -66.91 0.46 31.73
C THR A 227 -66.43 -0.95 32.12
N LYS A 228 -67.28 -1.89 32.54
CA LYS A 228 -68.75 -1.99 32.57
C LYS A 228 -69.13 -2.95 33.70
#